data_AF-A0A6N9A6Y8-F1
#
_entry.id   AF-A0A6N9A6Y8-F1
#
_cell.length_a   1.000
_cell.length_b   1.000
_cell.length_c   1.000
_cell.angle_alpha   90.00
_cell.angle_beta   90.00
_cell.angle_gamma   90.00
#
_symmetry.space_group_name_H-M   'P 1'
#
loop_
_entity.id
_entity.type
_entity.pdbx_description
1 polymer ?
#
loop_
_entity_poly.entity_id
_entity_poly.type
_entity_poly.pdbx_seq_one_letter_code
_entity_poly.pdbx_strand_id
1 'polypeptide(L)'
;MKARARARAHTAFNRLAGQKCKAAFTSSNALLTSWPHVLVCALLTSTLIACQPPTHDIARRVEIVRTGYGVPHILAEDLEAMGFGLGYVQSEDYSASIAVAMVSSRGTLARHLGGNELNADFAARESHAGAVAAFDRLDPRAQAVYSGFAEGVNHYIRLHPREFPTWVVPDFTGPDALARDVQTWSRGDAARFRRNLATRTESAVTASAAAPAPDPRRTPDPVARARARQPGPSTPSFLLDGSNAWAFHGSRTSSGHTILLRNPHLSWGGGDLLARPSGSTYYEAHVRVPGVVDFYGDFRIGTAFGIIGGFNPRLGWATTNNSPRLSQVYRLRAHPELEDHALLDGRPLPLERRDATVGYLTETGDTATETRTSWHTPHGPVIHRTEDDVYIIKDPRDGEFRRGEQFLRMMMADDLAEWLGVMRMRAHPTSNFTYADADGNIAHYYNARLPLLPHAVTGDTAALAASSADIWSDLVAWEDLPLYLNPPGGYVQQANDTPDYTNLNVPLDRDTVPPNLPEPRLRLRSQLSLELAARGRVAEAGQPAGNPGVAPAAQAAVAAEPLRRAGRAETAEPGAAADPAPAPRPPVGYRQQRANGKKGGMSWGGGGG
;
A
#
# COMPACT_ATOMS: atom_id res chain seq x y z
N MET A 1 -50.58 11.87 36.76
CA MET A 1 -51.50 11.35 37.81
C MET A 1 -51.03 9.98 38.27
N LYS A 2 -51.13 9.69 39.58
CA LYS A 2 -50.96 8.36 40.23
C LYS A 2 -49.62 7.63 39.97
N ALA A 3 -49.31 6.65 40.82
CA ALA A 3 -48.01 5.98 40.92
C ALA A 3 -48.17 4.52 41.43
N ARG A 4 -47.04 3.79 41.51
CA ARG A 4 -46.84 2.44 42.09
C ARG A 4 -47.33 1.25 41.23
N ALA A 5 -46.71 0.06 41.24
CA ALA A 5 -45.36 -0.38 41.67
C ALA A 5 -45.12 -1.90 41.33
N ARG A 6 -43.88 -2.38 41.53
CA ARG A 6 -43.45 -3.80 41.74
C ARG A 6 -43.49 -4.76 40.51
N ALA A 7 -42.72 -5.88 40.48
CA ALA A 7 -41.44 -6.23 41.15
C ALA A 7 -40.80 -7.51 40.54
N ARG A 8 -39.50 -7.69 40.83
CA ARG A 8 -38.59 -8.81 40.47
C ARG A 8 -39.16 -10.23 40.71
N ALA A 9 -38.75 -11.16 39.84
CA ALA A 9 -38.58 -12.59 40.17
C ALA A 9 -37.28 -13.13 39.50
N HIS A 10 -36.99 -14.43 39.65
CA HIS A 10 -35.63 -14.82 40.02
C HIS A 10 -35.10 -16.19 39.51
N THR A 11 -33.80 -16.22 39.18
CA THR A 11 -32.81 -17.32 39.28
C THR A 11 -33.23 -18.81 39.29
N ALA A 12 -32.65 -19.52 38.31
CA ALA A 12 -31.78 -20.71 38.49
C ALA A 12 -32.36 -22.15 38.52
N PHE A 13 -31.40 -23.08 38.37
CA PHE A 13 -31.47 -24.54 38.41
C PHE A 13 -32.18 -25.29 37.28
N ASN A 14 -31.39 -26.07 36.54
CA ASN A 14 -31.75 -27.46 36.25
C ASN A 14 -30.50 -28.36 36.33
N ARG A 15 -30.54 -29.33 37.25
CA ARG A 15 -29.60 -30.46 37.38
C ARG A 15 -30.41 -31.74 37.19
N LEU A 16 -29.75 -32.82 36.77
CA LEU A 16 -30.24 -34.21 36.82
C LEU A 16 -31.47 -34.54 35.95
N ALA A 17 -31.22 -35.25 34.84
CA ALA A 17 -32.18 -36.17 34.24
C ALA A 17 -31.43 -37.40 33.72
N GLY A 18 -31.31 -38.42 34.57
CA GLY A 18 -30.63 -39.68 34.24
C GLY A 18 -31.55 -40.88 34.37
N GLN A 19 -31.38 -41.84 33.46
CA GLN A 19 -31.95 -43.20 33.44
C GLN A 19 -33.46 -43.36 33.19
N LYS A 20 -33.78 -44.60 32.73
CA LYS A 20 -35.10 -45.22 32.41
C LYS A 20 -35.59 -44.94 30.98
N CYS A 21 -36.11 -45.91 30.22
CA CYS A 21 -36.50 -47.29 30.55
C CYS A 21 -36.01 -48.36 29.53
N LYS A 22 -36.16 -49.65 29.87
CA LYS A 22 -35.95 -50.84 29.01
C LYS A 22 -37.28 -51.54 28.69
N ALA A 23 -37.46 -51.98 27.45
CA ALA A 23 -38.30 -53.10 26.96
C ALA A 23 -37.79 -53.45 25.54
N ALA A 24 -37.41 -54.68 25.17
CA ALA A 24 -38.22 -55.89 24.96
C ALA A 24 -39.15 -55.76 23.72
N PHE A 25 -39.23 -56.70 22.75
CA PHE A 25 -38.69 -58.08 22.69
C PHE A 25 -38.67 -58.62 21.23
N THR A 26 -37.86 -59.66 20.94
CA THR A 26 -37.91 -60.54 19.72
C THR A 26 -37.65 -59.91 18.32
N SER A 27 -37.23 -60.65 17.27
CA SER A 27 -37.05 -62.11 17.06
C SER A 27 -36.02 -62.48 15.96
N SER A 28 -35.53 -63.73 15.99
CA SER A 28 -34.92 -64.53 14.90
C SER A 28 -33.53 -64.17 14.34
N ASN A 29 -32.74 -65.11 13.75
CA ASN A 29 -32.35 -66.48 14.16
C ASN A 29 -31.18 -67.01 13.25
N ALA A 30 -30.48 -68.08 13.69
CA ALA A 30 -29.59 -68.98 12.90
C ALA A 30 -28.30 -68.41 12.23
N LEU A 31 -27.08 -68.54 12.78
CA LEU A 31 -26.19 -69.74 12.88
C LEU A 31 -25.50 -70.23 11.59
N LEU A 32 -24.17 -70.49 11.72
CA LEU A 32 -23.24 -71.23 10.84
C LEU A 32 -22.81 -70.50 9.54
N THR A 33 -21.70 -70.85 8.85
CA THR A 33 -20.78 -72.01 9.01
C THR A 33 -19.31 -71.59 9.22
N SER A 34 -18.34 -72.01 8.38
CA SER A 34 -16.88 -71.92 8.63
C SER A 34 -15.99 -72.07 7.37
N TRP A 35 -14.72 -71.63 7.49
CA TRP A 35 -13.51 -72.07 6.73
C TRP A 35 -13.09 -71.34 5.41
N PRO A 36 -11.79 -71.39 5.00
CA PRO A 36 -11.05 -70.15 4.69
C PRO A 36 -10.36 -70.01 3.29
N HIS A 37 -9.72 -68.84 3.12
CA HIS A 37 -8.70 -68.44 2.13
C HIS A 37 -9.12 -68.25 0.65
N VAL A 38 -9.14 -66.99 0.18
CA VAL A 38 -8.20 -66.41 -0.81
C VAL A 38 -8.50 -64.90 -0.95
N LEU A 39 -7.55 -64.14 -1.52
CA LEU A 39 -7.49 -62.67 -1.58
C LEU A 39 -8.76 -61.97 -2.09
N VAL A 40 -9.19 -60.92 -1.36
CA VAL A 40 -9.79 -59.71 -1.93
C VAL A 40 -9.14 -58.50 -1.24
N CYS A 41 -8.77 -57.47 -2.01
CA CYS A 41 -8.01 -56.33 -1.51
C CYS A 41 -8.86 -55.43 -0.60
N ALA A 42 -8.47 -55.30 0.67
CA ALA A 42 -9.11 -54.39 1.62
C ALA A 42 -8.68 -52.94 1.38
N LEU A 43 -9.53 -52.16 0.70
CA LEU A 43 -9.41 -50.69 0.58
C LEU A 43 -9.72 -50.00 1.93
N LEU A 44 -8.79 -50.11 2.88
CA LEU A 44 -8.76 -49.36 4.13
C LEU A 44 -7.33 -48.86 4.44
N THR A 45 -6.71 -48.18 3.47
CA THR A 45 -5.63 -47.24 3.77
C THR A 45 -6.20 -46.12 4.63
N SER A 46 -5.92 -46.19 5.92
CA SER A 46 -6.35 -45.19 6.90
C SER A 46 -5.89 -43.81 6.47
N THR A 47 -6.84 -42.93 6.17
CA THR A 47 -6.61 -41.49 6.10
C THR A 47 -6.26 -41.01 7.51
N LEU A 48 -4.98 -41.08 7.83
CA LEU A 48 -4.34 -40.21 8.80
C LEU A 48 -4.49 -38.78 8.27
N ILE A 49 -5.69 -38.21 8.48
CA ILE A 49 -5.87 -36.77 8.51
C ILE A 49 -4.87 -36.29 9.56
N ALA A 50 -3.83 -35.62 9.09
CA ALA A 50 -2.90 -34.92 9.94
C ALA A 50 -3.68 -33.78 10.60
N CYS A 51 -4.35 -34.10 11.70
CA CYS A 51 -4.97 -33.14 12.59
C CYS A 51 -3.82 -32.30 13.12
N GLN A 52 -3.56 -31.17 12.44
CA GLN A 52 -2.54 -30.23 12.87
C GLN A 52 -2.86 -29.90 14.33
N PRO A 53 -1.86 -29.94 15.25
CA PRO A 53 -2.11 -29.49 16.60
C PRO A 53 -2.65 -28.05 16.51
N PRO A 54 -3.60 -27.65 17.37
CA PRO A 54 -4.07 -26.27 17.36
C PRO A 54 -2.84 -25.37 17.45
N THR A 55 -2.66 -24.52 16.45
CA THR A 55 -1.54 -23.57 16.37
C THR A 55 -1.46 -22.83 17.71
N HIS A 56 -0.24 -22.60 18.22
CA HIS A 56 -0.10 -21.91 19.50
C HIS A 56 -0.81 -20.56 19.40
N ASP A 57 -1.92 -20.48 20.14
CA ASP A 57 -3.06 -19.63 19.88
C ASP A 57 -2.63 -18.17 19.76
N ILE A 58 -2.62 -17.65 18.53
CA ILE A 58 -1.96 -16.37 18.20
C ILE A 58 -2.56 -15.23 19.03
N ALA A 59 -3.86 -15.30 19.34
CA ALA A 59 -4.55 -14.36 20.21
C ALA A 59 -3.94 -14.23 21.62
N ARG A 60 -3.24 -15.25 22.13
CA ARG A 60 -2.57 -15.21 23.45
C ARG A 60 -1.22 -14.51 23.43
N ARG A 61 -0.63 -14.31 22.24
CA ARG A 61 0.61 -13.55 22.03
C ARG A 61 0.36 -12.05 21.83
N VAL A 62 -0.87 -11.58 22.08
CA VAL A 62 -1.31 -10.19 21.85
C VAL A 62 -2.10 -9.66 23.05
N GLU A 63 -1.74 -8.48 23.52
CA GLU A 63 -2.54 -7.65 24.42
C GLU A 63 -3.02 -6.40 23.66
N ILE A 64 -4.33 -6.13 23.71
CA ILE A 64 -4.95 -4.96 23.06
C ILE A 64 -5.53 -4.06 24.14
N VAL A 65 -4.98 -2.85 24.28
CA VAL A 65 -5.47 -1.83 25.20
C VAL A 65 -6.03 -0.65 24.40
N ARG A 66 -7.35 -0.44 24.44
CA ARG A 66 -7.98 0.71 23.77
C ARG A 66 -8.04 1.94 24.70
N THR A 67 -7.77 3.12 24.15
CA THR A 67 -7.95 4.40 24.86
C THR A 67 -9.41 4.88 24.83
N GLY A 68 -9.71 6.00 25.50
CA GLY A 68 -11.07 6.58 25.54
C GLY A 68 -11.67 7.02 24.20
N TYR A 69 -10.86 7.11 23.14
CA TYR A 69 -11.32 7.36 21.76
C TYR A 69 -11.42 6.07 20.92
N GLY A 70 -11.20 4.90 21.52
CA GLY A 70 -11.19 3.60 20.86
C GLY A 70 -9.85 3.19 20.26
N VAL A 71 -8.87 4.11 20.12
CA VAL A 71 -7.55 3.83 19.52
C VAL A 71 -6.87 2.65 20.23
N PRO A 72 -6.56 1.55 19.51
CA PRO A 72 -5.91 0.37 20.08
C PRO A 72 -4.39 0.55 20.17
N HIS A 73 -3.85 0.16 21.32
CA HIS A 73 -2.44 -0.13 21.53
C HIS A 73 -2.26 -1.64 21.54
N ILE A 74 -1.58 -2.15 20.52
CA ILE A 74 -1.38 -3.58 20.25
C ILE A 74 0.04 -3.94 20.68
N LEU A 75 0.16 -4.57 21.85
CA LEU A 75 1.40 -5.16 22.32
C LEU A 75 1.42 -6.63 21.90
N ALA A 76 2.45 -7.06 21.18
CA ALA A 76 2.58 -8.43 20.68
C ALA A 76 3.96 -9.02 20.94
N GLU A 77 4.04 -10.34 21.11
CA GLU A 77 5.31 -11.06 21.33
C GLU A 77 6.20 -11.07 20.06
N ASP A 78 5.58 -11.06 18.88
CA ASP A 78 6.25 -11.09 17.58
C ASP A 78 5.40 -10.40 16.48
N LEU A 79 5.94 -10.37 15.25
CA LEU A 79 5.32 -9.70 14.11
C LEU A 79 4.11 -10.44 13.52
N GLU A 80 3.99 -11.76 13.69
CA GLU A 80 2.80 -12.51 13.30
C GLU A 80 1.65 -12.17 14.25
N ALA A 81 1.93 -12.16 15.56
CA ALA A 81 1.03 -11.70 16.60
C ALA A 81 0.65 -10.21 16.41
N MET A 82 1.57 -9.34 16.01
CA MET A 82 1.27 -7.94 15.68
C MET A 82 0.31 -7.82 14.49
N GLY A 83 0.53 -8.62 13.43
CA GLY A 83 -0.37 -8.70 12.29
C GLY A 83 -1.77 -9.16 12.69
N PHE A 84 -1.84 -10.23 13.50
CA PHE A 84 -3.09 -10.76 14.06
C PHE A 84 -3.86 -9.69 14.85
N GLY A 85 -3.17 -8.95 15.71
CA GLY A 85 -3.76 -7.84 16.46
C GLY A 85 -4.39 -6.80 15.53
N LEU A 86 -3.65 -6.34 14.50
CA LEU A 86 -4.14 -5.39 13.50
C LEU A 86 -5.37 -5.91 12.73
N GLY A 87 -5.34 -7.16 12.29
CA GLY A 87 -6.44 -7.79 11.56
C GLY A 87 -7.70 -7.94 12.43
N TYR A 88 -7.52 -8.30 13.70
CA TYR A 88 -8.61 -8.40 14.68
C TYR A 88 -9.23 -7.03 14.96
N VAL A 89 -8.46 -6.00 15.34
CA VAL A 89 -9.04 -4.71 15.76
C VAL A 89 -9.70 -3.94 14.60
N GLN A 90 -9.15 -4.03 13.39
CA GLN A 90 -9.83 -3.48 12.21
C GLN A 90 -11.16 -4.19 11.95
N SER A 91 -11.23 -5.50 12.16
CA SER A 91 -12.47 -6.28 12.05
C SER A 91 -13.46 -5.94 13.17
N GLU A 92 -12.99 -5.67 14.39
CA GLU A 92 -13.84 -5.21 15.49
C GLU A 92 -14.47 -3.82 15.22
N ASP A 93 -13.75 -2.90 14.60
CA ASP A 93 -14.21 -1.53 14.36
C ASP A 93 -14.99 -1.34 13.04
N TYR A 94 -14.77 -2.20 12.03
CA TYR A 94 -15.38 -2.06 10.68
C TYR A 94 -16.07 -3.32 10.15
N SER A 95 -16.01 -4.44 10.89
CA SER A 95 -16.72 -5.71 10.68
C SER A 95 -16.77 -6.13 9.20
N ALA A 96 -17.96 -6.28 8.62
CA ALA A 96 -18.16 -6.70 7.23
C ALA A 96 -17.28 -5.97 6.19
N SER A 97 -16.93 -4.70 6.41
CA SER A 97 -16.09 -3.92 5.49
C SER A 97 -14.69 -4.54 5.28
N ILE A 98 -14.12 -5.15 6.32
CA ILE A 98 -12.80 -5.79 6.27
C ILE A 98 -12.89 -7.13 5.55
N ALA A 99 -13.89 -7.95 5.87
CA ALA A 99 -14.14 -9.22 5.20
C ALA A 99 -14.43 -9.03 3.70
N VAL A 100 -15.24 -8.02 3.34
CA VAL A 100 -15.49 -7.63 1.93
C VAL A 100 -14.19 -7.21 1.25
N ALA A 101 -13.32 -6.45 1.92
CA ALA A 101 -12.02 -6.05 1.37
C ALA A 101 -11.08 -7.24 1.11
N MET A 102 -11.16 -8.30 1.93
CA MET A 102 -10.41 -9.55 1.76
C MET A 102 -11.01 -10.46 0.66
N VAL A 103 -12.35 -10.59 0.56
CA VAL A 103 -12.98 -11.30 -0.58
C VAL A 103 -12.73 -10.56 -1.90
N SER A 104 -12.75 -9.23 -1.89
CA SER A 104 -12.38 -8.38 -3.03
C SER A 104 -10.93 -8.61 -3.47
N SER A 105 -9.99 -8.84 -2.54
CA SER A 105 -8.57 -9.08 -2.87
C SER A 105 -8.34 -10.35 -3.72
N ARG A 106 -9.21 -11.35 -3.58
CA ARG A 106 -9.21 -12.58 -4.40
C ARG A 106 -9.80 -12.39 -5.80
N GLY A 107 -10.45 -11.24 -6.03
CA GLY A 107 -11.24 -10.97 -7.23
C GLY A 107 -12.33 -12.00 -7.47
N THR A 108 -13.16 -12.22 -6.44
CA THR A 108 -14.35 -13.07 -6.49
C THR A 108 -15.62 -12.37 -5.98
N LEU A 109 -15.60 -11.05 -5.80
CA LEU A 109 -16.71 -10.29 -5.23
C LEU A 109 -17.93 -10.26 -6.16
N ALA A 110 -17.74 -10.31 -7.48
CA ALA A 110 -18.81 -10.36 -8.46
C ALA A 110 -19.68 -11.62 -8.33
N ARG A 111 -19.14 -12.72 -7.79
CA ARG A 111 -19.90 -13.95 -7.46
C ARG A 111 -20.97 -13.74 -6.39
N HIS A 112 -20.88 -12.64 -5.65
CA HIS A 112 -21.71 -12.36 -4.47
C HIS A 112 -22.51 -11.07 -4.60
N LEU A 113 -21.94 -10.04 -5.24
CA LEU A 113 -22.57 -8.72 -5.46
C LEU A 113 -22.96 -8.45 -6.93
N GLY A 114 -22.62 -9.35 -7.85
CA GLY A 114 -23.04 -9.31 -9.24
C GLY A 114 -22.14 -8.53 -10.20
N GLY A 115 -22.64 -8.34 -11.42
CA GLY A 115 -21.85 -7.90 -12.59
C GLY A 115 -21.11 -6.56 -12.45
N ASN A 116 -21.55 -5.66 -11.57
CA ASN A 116 -20.87 -4.36 -11.35
C ASN A 116 -19.42 -4.53 -10.89
N GLU A 117 -19.13 -5.58 -10.10
CA GLU A 117 -17.80 -5.82 -9.53
C GLU A 117 -16.84 -6.51 -10.51
N LEU A 118 -17.29 -6.96 -11.70
CA LEU A 118 -16.47 -7.66 -12.69
C LEU A 118 -15.16 -6.92 -12.99
N ASN A 119 -15.23 -5.59 -13.16
CA ASN A 119 -14.05 -4.77 -13.47
C ASN A 119 -13.04 -4.71 -12.31
N ALA A 120 -13.50 -4.81 -11.07
CA ALA A 120 -12.64 -4.89 -9.89
C ALA A 120 -12.03 -6.30 -9.76
N ASP A 121 -12.85 -7.34 -9.91
CA ASP A 121 -12.42 -8.74 -9.86
C ASP A 121 -11.34 -9.06 -10.90
N PHE A 122 -11.50 -8.58 -12.14
CA PHE A 122 -10.49 -8.75 -13.20
C PHE A 122 -9.15 -8.03 -12.92
N ALA A 123 -9.14 -7.00 -12.07
CA ALA A 123 -7.90 -6.36 -11.63
C ALA A 123 -7.32 -7.08 -10.40
N ALA A 124 -8.17 -7.41 -9.43
CA ALA A 124 -7.77 -8.09 -8.20
C ALA A 124 -7.17 -9.47 -8.47
N ARG A 125 -7.67 -10.24 -9.45
CA ARG A 125 -7.08 -11.54 -9.80
C ARG A 125 -5.66 -11.46 -10.39
N GLU A 126 -5.30 -10.35 -11.04
CA GLU A 126 -3.92 -10.11 -11.48
C GLU A 126 -3.00 -9.83 -10.28
N SER A 127 -3.42 -8.93 -9.38
CA SER A 127 -2.69 -8.66 -8.13
C SER A 127 -2.63 -9.87 -7.18
N HIS A 128 -3.67 -10.71 -7.15
CA HIS A 128 -3.73 -11.93 -6.33
C HIS A 128 -2.81 -13.03 -6.86
N ALA A 129 -2.83 -13.30 -8.16
CA ALA A 129 -1.86 -14.20 -8.78
C ALA A 129 -0.41 -13.71 -8.58
N GLY A 130 -0.19 -12.39 -8.68
CA GLY A 130 1.09 -11.76 -8.33
C GLY A 130 1.47 -11.95 -6.86
N ALA A 131 0.53 -11.83 -5.93
CA ALA A 131 0.76 -12.05 -4.50
C ALA A 131 1.14 -13.50 -4.19
N VAL A 132 0.38 -14.47 -4.71
CA VAL A 132 0.65 -15.91 -4.54
C VAL A 132 2.02 -16.27 -5.13
N ALA A 133 2.39 -15.73 -6.29
CA ALA A 133 3.69 -15.97 -6.93
C ALA A 133 4.88 -15.21 -6.29
N ALA A 134 4.63 -14.29 -5.35
CA ALA A 134 5.65 -13.43 -4.76
C ALA A 134 5.75 -13.50 -3.22
N PHE A 135 4.80 -14.15 -2.54
CA PHE A 135 4.73 -14.18 -1.08
C PHE A 135 6.03 -14.70 -0.44
N ASP A 136 6.50 -15.87 -0.88
CA ASP A 136 7.72 -16.52 -0.38
C ASP A 136 9.01 -15.72 -0.69
N ARG A 137 8.92 -14.69 -1.54
CA ARG A 137 10.03 -13.80 -1.95
C ARG A 137 10.09 -12.49 -1.15
N LEU A 138 9.14 -12.24 -0.26
CA LEU A 138 9.19 -11.13 0.70
C LEU A 138 10.21 -11.39 1.81
N ASP A 139 10.68 -10.34 2.48
CA ASP A 139 11.29 -10.44 3.82
C ASP A 139 10.37 -11.27 4.76
N PRO A 140 10.86 -12.31 5.45
CA PRO A 140 10.05 -13.14 6.34
C PRO A 140 9.30 -12.35 7.43
N ARG A 141 9.81 -11.18 7.82
CA ARG A 141 9.12 -10.27 8.74
C ARG A 141 7.84 -9.69 8.13
N ALA A 142 7.84 -9.36 6.84
CA ALA A 142 6.66 -8.90 6.13
C ALA A 142 5.67 -10.06 5.89
N GLN A 143 6.17 -11.26 5.55
CA GLN A 143 5.34 -12.47 5.44
C GLN A 143 4.57 -12.73 6.75
N ALA A 144 5.25 -12.68 7.90
CA ALA A 144 4.67 -12.87 9.21
C ALA A 144 3.49 -11.91 9.49
N VAL A 145 3.67 -10.60 9.23
CA VAL A 145 2.58 -9.62 9.44
C VAL A 145 1.39 -9.86 8.51
N TYR A 146 1.62 -10.19 7.24
CA TYR A 146 0.53 -10.48 6.29
C TYR A 146 -0.25 -11.75 6.68
N SER A 147 0.44 -12.84 7.05
CA SER A 147 -0.19 -14.08 7.52
C SER A 147 -0.97 -13.86 8.82
N GLY A 148 -0.36 -13.15 9.78
CA GLY A 148 -1.02 -12.75 11.02
C GLY A 148 -2.28 -11.94 10.76
N PHE A 149 -2.20 -10.91 9.90
CA PHE A 149 -3.34 -10.04 9.56
C PHE A 149 -4.53 -10.84 9.00
N ALA A 150 -4.27 -11.73 8.06
CA ALA A 150 -5.31 -12.59 7.49
C ALA A 150 -5.98 -13.49 8.55
N GLU A 151 -5.18 -14.10 9.44
CA GLU A 151 -5.69 -14.95 10.51
C GLU A 151 -6.40 -14.16 11.63
N GLY A 152 -6.02 -12.91 11.88
CA GLY A 152 -6.76 -12.00 12.77
C GLY A 152 -8.17 -11.70 12.26
N VAL A 153 -8.30 -11.45 10.95
CA VAL A 153 -9.61 -11.30 10.28
C VAL A 153 -10.41 -12.61 10.34
N ASN A 154 -9.80 -13.75 10.03
CA ASN A 154 -10.46 -15.06 10.16
C ASN A 154 -10.97 -15.32 11.58
N HIS A 155 -10.14 -15.02 12.60
CA HIS A 155 -10.47 -15.23 14.00
C HIS A 155 -11.68 -14.41 14.42
N TYR A 156 -11.73 -13.13 14.05
CA TYR A 156 -12.90 -12.29 14.31
C TYR A 156 -14.17 -12.86 13.66
N ILE A 157 -14.11 -13.24 12.37
CA ILE A 157 -15.26 -13.84 11.66
C ILE A 157 -15.74 -15.14 12.33
N ARG A 158 -14.83 -15.99 12.82
CA ARG A 158 -15.19 -17.25 13.52
C ARG A 158 -15.84 -17.01 14.89
N LEU A 159 -15.52 -15.91 15.57
CA LEU A 159 -16.19 -15.49 16.80
C LEU A 159 -17.53 -14.76 16.54
N HIS A 160 -17.62 -14.00 15.44
CA HIS A 160 -18.76 -13.14 15.09
C HIS A 160 -19.54 -13.58 13.82
N PRO A 161 -19.83 -14.88 13.57
CA PRO A 161 -20.33 -15.37 12.27
C PRO A 161 -21.77 -14.94 11.92
N ARG A 162 -22.41 -14.11 12.75
CA ARG A 162 -23.74 -13.51 12.49
C ARG A 162 -23.66 -12.09 11.93
N GLU A 163 -22.48 -11.46 11.95
CA GLU A 163 -22.25 -10.12 11.41
C GLU A 163 -21.88 -10.15 9.92
N PHE A 164 -21.47 -11.32 9.43
CA PHE A 164 -20.96 -11.52 8.07
C PHE A 164 -21.99 -12.25 7.18
N PRO A 165 -22.07 -11.91 5.89
CA PRO A 165 -22.79 -12.73 4.91
C PRO A 165 -22.25 -14.16 4.88
N THR A 166 -23.11 -15.16 4.64
CA THR A 166 -22.74 -16.59 4.68
C THR A 166 -21.73 -17.04 3.60
N TRP A 167 -21.44 -16.19 2.62
CA TRP A 167 -20.38 -16.40 1.63
C TRP A 167 -19.00 -15.91 2.07
N VAL A 168 -18.89 -15.20 3.20
CA VAL A 168 -17.62 -14.87 3.84
C VAL A 168 -17.11 -16.11 4.57
N VAL A 169 -16.12 -16.78 3.99
CA VAL A 169 -15.42 -17.92 4.60
C VAL A 169 -14.17 -17.41 5.33
N PRO A 170 -13.94 -17.77 6.60
CA PRO A 170 -12.74 -17.37 7.37
C PRO A 170 -11.53 -18.27 7.05
N ASP A 171 -11.11 -18.26 5.79
CA ASP A 171 -9.98 -19.02 5.24
C ASP A 171 -8.93 -18.12 4.56
N PHE A 172 -8.86 -16.83 4.94
CA PHE A 172 -7.91 -15.88 4.39
C PHE A 172 -6.46 -16.23 4.76
N THR A 173 -5.55 -15.91 3.85
CA THR A 173 -4.12 -16.26 3.90
C THR A 173 -3.24 -15.01 3.72
N GLY A 174 -1.95 -15.12 4.03
CA GLY A 174 -0.97 -14.05 3.80
C GLY A 174 -0.99 -13.49 2.36
N PRO A 175 -1.04 -14.32 1.31
CA PRO A 175 -1.25 -13.87 -0.08
C PRO A 175 -2.53 -13.05 -0.31
N ASP A 176 -3.65 -13.37 0.35
CA ASP A 176 -4.88 -12.58 0.25
C ASP A 176 -4.69 -11.16 0.82
N ALA A 177 -3.97 -11.04 1.94
CA ALA A 177 -3.64 -9.74 2.52
C ALA A 177 -2.62 -8.96 1.66
N LEU A 178 -1.62 -9.65 1.11
CA LEU A 178 -0.60 -9.10 0.21
C LEU A 178 -1.18 -8.60 -1.13
N ALA A 179 -2.22 -9.24 -1.67
CA ALA A 179 -2.84 -8.87 -2.94
C ALA A 179 -3.35 -7.41 -3.00
N ARG A 180 -3.53 -6.75 -1.85
CA ARG A 180 -3.92 -5.34 -1.73
C ARG A 180 -2.74 -4.36 -1.75
N ASP A 181 -1.51 -4.87 -1.67
CA ASP A 181 -0.25 -4.13 -1.78
C ASP A 181 0.55 -4.47 -3.06
N VAL A 182 0.18 -5.53 -3.79
CA VAL A 182 0.74 -5.86 -5.12
C VAL A 182 0.24 -4.87 -6.16
N GLN A 183 1.20 -4.25 -6.84
CA GLN A 183 0.96 -3.20 -7.82
C GLN A 183 1.05 -3.74 -9.25
N THR A 184 0.21 -3.16 -10.12
CA THR A 184 0.09 -3.51 -11.53
C THR A 184 0.10 -2.26 -12.41
N TRP A 185 0.30 -2.47 -13.70
CA TRP A 185 0.26 -1.46 -14.75
C TRP A 185 -1.03 -0.61 -14.77
N SER A 186 -0.90 0.67 -15.12
CA SER A 186 -2.00 1.63 -15.10
C SER A 186 -3.03 1.43 -16.22
N ARG A 187 -4.06 0.63 -15.91
CA ARG A 187 -5.32 0.56 -16.67
C ARG A 187 -5.95 1.94 -16.93
N GLY A 188 -5.78 2.88 -15.99
CA GLY A 188 -6.27 4.26 -16.11
C GLY A 188 -5.53 5.06 -17.19
N ASP A 189 -4.21 4.94 -17.25
CA ASP A 189 -3.40 5.58 -18.30
C ASP A 189 -3.62 4.92 -19.66
N ALA A 190 -3.73 3.58 -19.71
CA ALA A 190 -4.10 2.87 -20.92
C ALA A 190 -5.46 3.31 -21.49
N ALA A 191 -6.47 3.49 -20.62
CA ALA A 191 -7.78 3.99 -21.01
C ALA A 191 -7.75 5.47 -21.43
N ARG A 192 -6.93 6.31 -20.79
CA ARG A 192 -6.68 7.70 -21.21
C ARG A 192 -5.99 7.75 -22.57
N PHE A 193 -4.97 6.95 -22.79
CA PHE A 193 -4.25 6.84 -24.07
C PHE A 193 -5.20 6.45 -25.20
N ARG A 194 -6.02 5.39 -25.03
CA ARG A 194 -7.00 4.98 -26.04
C ARG A 194 -7.98 6.11 -26.41
N ARG A 195 -8.54 6.81 -25.43
CA ARG A 195 -9.44 7.96 -25.70
C ARG A 195 -8.71 9.08 -26.45
N ASN A 196 -7.49 9.41 -26.04
CA ASN A 196 -6.67 10.45 -26.68
C ASN A 196 -6.18 10.03 -28.09
N LEU A 197 -6.08 8.74 -28.39
CA LEU A 197 -5.78 8.23 -29.72
C LEU A 197 -7.00 8.32 -30.63
N ALA A 198 -8.17 7.84 -30.17
CA ALA A 198 -9.42 7.92 -30.91
C ALA A 198 -9.77 9.36 -31.32
N THR A 199 -9.74 10.33 -30.39
CA THR A 199 -10.07 11.72 -30.70
C THR A 199 -9.07 12.39 -31.66
N ARG A 200 -7.80 11.96 -31.68
CA ARG A 200 -6.83 12.40 -32.71
C ARG A 200 -7.18 11.81 -34.07
N THR A 201 -7.53 10.54 -34.16
CA THR A 201 -7.93 9.88 -35.42
C THR A 201 -9.20 10.52 -35.99
N GLU A 202 -10.22 10.74 -35.17
CA GLU A 202 -11.45 11.48 -35.53
C GLU A 202 -11.13 12.90 -36.03
N SER A 203 -10.24 13.62 -35.33
CA SER A 203 -9.81 14.97 -35.70
C SER A 203 -9.00 14.99 -37.01
N ALA A 204 -8.16 13.97 -37.26
CA ALA A 204 -7.41 13.86 -38.50
C ALA A 204 -8.31 13.53 -39.70
N VAL A 205 -9.27 12.62 -39.53
CA VAL A 205 -10.28 12.30 -40.56
C VAL A 205 -11.15 13.53 -40.87
N THR A 206 -11.62 14.27 -39.87
CA THR A 206 -12.43 15.48 -40.09
C THR A 206 -11.63 16.66 -40.65
N ALA A 207 -10.35 16.81 -40.28
CA ALA A 207 -9.45 17.78 -40.90
C ALA A 207 -9.14 17.43 -42.37
N SER A 208 -8.99 16.14 -42.70
CA SER A 208 -8.86 15.66 -44.09
C SER A 208 -10.16 15.81 -44.89
N ALA A 209 -11.32 15.83 -44.22
CA ALA A 209 -12.65 15.97 -44.83
C ALA A 209 -13.13 17.43 -44.92
N ALA A 210 -12.25 18.33 -45.36
CA ALA A 210 -12.57 19.70 -45.81
C ALA A 210 -13.49 20.51 -44.88
N ALA A 211 -13.22 20.50 -43.57
CA ALA A 211 -13.95 21.33 -42.61
C ALA A 211 -13.83 22.84 -42.96
N PRO A 212 -14.93 23.63 -42.90
CA PRO A 212 -14.88 25.05 -43.17
C PRO A 212 -14.03 25.78 -42.12
N ALA A 213 -13.23 26.75 -42.55
CA ALA A 213 -12.31 27.47 -41.67
C ALA A 213 -13.04 28.17 -40.51
N PRO A 214 -12.53 28.09 -39.26
CA PRO A 214 -13.17 28.73 -38.11
C PRO A 214 -13.14 30.26 -38.23
N ASP A 215 -14.24 30.93 -37.90
CA ASP A 215 -14.34 32.40 -37.96
C ASP A 215 -13.33 33.04 -36.97
N PRO A 216 -12.34 33.82 -37.45
CA PRO A 216 -11.31 34.42 -36.61
C PRO A 216 -11.85 35.45 -35.61
N ARG A 217 -13.12 35.88 -35.74
CA ARG A 217 -13.78 36.78 -34.78
C ARG A 217 -14.34 36.05 -33.55
N ARG A 218 -14.39 34.71 -33.55
CA ARG A 218 -14.94 33.92 -32.43
C ARG A 218 -13.87 33.61 -31.38
N THR A 219 -13.45 34.64 -30.64
CA THR A 219 -12.61 34.47 -29.44
C THR A 219 -13.29 33.52 -28.44
N PRO A 220 -12.62 32.43 -27.98
CA PRO A 220 -13.19 31.55 -26.96
C PRO A 220 -13.33 32.28 -25.63
N ASP A 221 -14.56 32.36 -25.09
CA ASP A 221 -14.84 33.04 -23.83
C ASP A 221 -13.97 32.48 -22.67
N PRO A 222 -13.10 33.31 -22.06
CA PRO A 222 -12.31 32.90 -20.91
C PRO A 222 -13.15 32.45 -19.72
N VAL A 223 -14.35 33.00 -19.54
CA VAL A 223 -15.25 32.68 -18.43
C VAL A 223 -15.89 31.30 -18.63
N ALA A 224 -16.38 30.98 -19.83
CA ALA A 224 -16.81 29.63 -20.19
C ALA A 224 -15.67 28.61 -20.04
N ARG A 225 -14.44 28.96 -20.46
CA ARG A 225 -13.26 28.10 -20.34
C ARG A 225 -12.83 27.88 -18.88
N ALA A 226 -13.08 28.85 -18.00
CA ALA A 226 -12.88 28.72 -16.55
C ALA A 226 -14.00 27.90 -15.88
N ARG A 227 -15.27 28.12 -16.28
CA ARG A 227 -16.43 27.34 -15.79
C ARG A 227 -16.32 25.86 -16.15
N ALA A 228 -15.87 25.54 -17.36
CA ALA A 228 -15.58 24.17 -17.80
C ALA A 228 -14.40 23.50 -17.05
N ARG A 229 -13.69 24.24 -16.19
CA ARG A 229 -12.65 23.71 -15.29
C ARG A 229 -13.06 23.66 -13.82
N GLN A 230 -14.25 24.14 -13.45
CA GLN A 230 -14.71 24.04 -12.07
C GLN A 230 -15.33 22.66 -11.79
N PRO A 231 -15.03 22.04 -10.64
CA PRO A 231 -15.64 20.78 -10.26
C PRO A 231 -17.13 20.97 -9.97
N GLY A 232 -17.99 20.33 -10.77
CA GLY A 232 -19.43 20.25 -10.52
C GLY A 232 -19.78 19.21 -9.43
N PRO A 233 -21.07 19.08 -9.04
CA PRO A 233 -21.49 18.12 -8.01
C PRO A 233 -21.28 16.65 -8.39
N SER A 234 -21.03 16.34 -9.67
CA SER A 234 -20.68 15.01 -10.18
C SER A 234 -19.16 14.77 -10.28
N THR A 235 -18.33 15.64 -9.71
CA THR A 235 -16.87 15.51 -9.74
C THR A 235 -16.43 14.26 -8.99
N PRO A 236 -15.68 13.33 -9.61
CA PRO A 236 -15.13 12.18 -8.92
C PRO A 236 -14.28 12.59 -7.72
N SER A 237 -14.52 11.97 -6.55
CA SER A 237 -13.96 12.45 -5.28
C SER A 237 -12.44 12.55 -5.26
N PHE A 238 -11.73 11.77 -6.07
CA PHE A 238 -10.26 11.82 -6.20
C PHE A 238 -9.72 13.15 -6.77
N LEU A 239 -10.58 14.00 -7.34
CA LEU A 239 -10.21 15.37 -7.77
C LEU A 239 -10.30 16.40 -6.63
N LEU A 240 -10.90 16.03 -5.51
CA LEU A 240 -10.88 16.79 -4.26
C LEU A 240 -9.78 16.29 -3.31
N ASP A 241 -9.31 15.05 -3.50
CA ASP A 241 -8.28 14.44 -2.66
C ASP A 241 -6.95 15.23 -2.68
N GLY A 242 -6.31 15.30 -1.52
CA GLY A 242 -5.09 16.05 -1.30
C GLY A 242 -4.39 15.67 0.00
N SER A 243 -3.38 16.46 0.38
CA SER A 243 -2.58 16.32 1.59
C SER A 243 -1.77 17.59 1.81
N ASN A 244 -1.58 18.00 3.06
CA ASN A 244 -0.46 18.83 3.49
C ASN A 244 0.51 17.98 4.33
N ALA A 245 1.81 18.25 4.25
CA ALA A 245 2.79 17.80 5.23
C ALA A 245 3.91 18.83 5.39
N TRP A 246 4.27 19.16 6.63
CA TRP A 246 5.37 20.07 6.96
C TRP A 246 6.35 19.38 7.91
N ALA A 247 7.62 19.73 7.83
CA ALA A 247 8.56 19.50 8.93
C ALA A 247 9.34 20.78 9.22
N PHE A 248 9.51 21.08 10.51
CA PHE A 248 10.23 22.24 11.03
C PHE A 248 11.43 21.79 11.86
N HIS A 249 12.60 22.33 11.54
CA HIS A 249 13.83 22.15 12.31
C HIS A 249 13.73 22.89 13.65
N GLY A 250 14.45 22.42 14.68
CA GLY A 250 14.42 22.99 16.03
C GLY A 250 14.65 24.51 16.10
N SER A 251 15.43 25.08 15.16
CA SER A 251 15.66 26.54 15.07
C SER A 251 14.44 27.38 14.67
N ARG A 252 13.31 26.76 14.29
CA ARG A 252 11.99 27.41 14.08
C ARG A 252 11.01 27.18 15.24
N THR A 253 11.36 26.39 16.25
CA THR A 253 10.45 26.01 17.35
C THR A 253 10.87 26.62 18.67
N SER A 254 9.92 26.83 19.60
CA SER A 254 10.22 27.35 20.94
C SER A 254 10.79 26.29 21.89
N SER A 255 10.65 25.01 21.55
CA SER A 255 11.18 23.87 22.31
C SER A 255 12.58 23.44 21.88
N GLY A 256 13.05 23.87 20.70
CA GLY A 256 14.29 23.40 20.10
C GLY A 256 14.22 22.01 19.47
N HIS A 257 13.09 21.31 19.58
CA HIS A 257 12.83 20.02 18.93
C HIS A 257 12.17 20.20 17.55
N THR A 258 12.28 19.19 16.69
CA THR A 258 11.56 19.18 15.40
C THR A 258 10.05 19.08 15.59
N ILE A 259 9.28 19.60 14.63
CA ILE A 259 7.83 19.36 14.53
C ILE A 259 7.51 18.78 13.16
N LEU A 260 6.72 17.70 13.14
CA LEU A 260 6.15 17.07 11.94
C LEU A 260 4.64 17.31 11.88
N LEU A 261 4.13 17.70 10.73
CA LEU A 261 2.69 17.77 10.45
C LEU A 261 2.29 16.70 9.44
N ARG A 262 1.42 15.77 9.86
CA ARG A 262 0.64 14.87 9.00
C ARG A 262 -0.75 15.46 8.81
N ASN A 263 -1.19 15.71 7.57
CA ASN A 263 -2.52 16.25 7.30
C ASN A 263 -3.07 15.85 5.91
N PRO A 264 -3.48 14.58 5.69
CA PRO A 264 -4.13 14.17 4.46
C PRO A 264 -5.56 14.73 4.33
N HIS A 265 -6.02 14.88 3.09
CA HIS A 265 -7.39 15.26 2.74
C HIS A 265 -7.93 14.20 1.78
N LEU A 266 -8.36 13.05 2.29
CA LEU A 266 -9.08 12.06 1.47
C LEU A 266 -10.59 12.17 1.70
N SER A 267 -11.37 11.70 0.73
CA SER A 267 -12.81 11.52 0.86
C SER A 267 -13.20 10.80 2.16
N TRP A 268 -14.11 11.40 2.93
CA TRP A 268 -14.75 10.74 4.09
C TRP A 268 -15.79 9.68 3.66
N GLY A 269 -16.09 9.60 2.35
CA GLY A 269 -17.08 8.71 1.76
C GLY A 269 -18.51 9.21 1.90
N GLY A 270 -19.21 9.33 0.77
CA GLY A 270 -20.67 9.51 0.72
C GLY A 270 -21.32 8.23 0.20
N GLY A 271 -21.86 7.41 1.10
CA GLY A 271 -22.43 6.10 0.76
C GLY A 271 -22.43 5.14 1.95
N ASP A 272 -23.09 4.00 1.77
CA ASP A 272 -23.16 2.90 2.75
C ASP A 272 -21.77 2.33 3.07
N LEU A 273 -21.60 1.81 4.29
CA LEU A 273 -20.37 1.21 4.80
C LEU A 273 -19.84 0.09 3.88
N LEU A 274 -20.74 -0.75 3.37
CA LEU A 274 -20.41 -1.87 2.48
C LEU A 274 -19.95 -1.42 1.09
N ALA A 275 -20.37 -0.24 0.64
CA ALA A 275 -20.03 0.32 -0.67
C ALA A 275 -18.79 1.25 -0.63
N ARG A 276 -18.13 1.39 0.53
CA ARG A 276 -16.92 2.21 0.66
C ARG A 276 -15.73 1.56 -0.05
N PRO A 277 -15.08 2.23 -1.02
CA PRO A 277 -13.76 1.81 -1.46
C PRO A 277 -12.80 1.96 -0.27
N SER A 278 -12.43 0.81 0.32
CA SER A 278 -11.65 0.69 1.58
C SER A 278 -10.29 1.41 1.56
N GLY A 279 -9.83 1.87 0.40
CA GLY A 279 -8.63 2.69 0.26
C GLY A 279 -8.68 4.04 0.98
N SER A 280 -9.82 4.72 1.14
CA SER A 280 -9.81 6.13 1.61
C SER A 280 -9.99 6.33 3.12
N THR A 281 -10.42 5.32 3.87
CA THR A 281 -10.65 5.45 5.32
C THR A 281 -9.38 5.13 6.11
N TYR A 282 -8.95 6.09 6.93
CA TYR A 282 -7.83 5.94 7.85
C TYR A 282 -8.22 5.20 9.12
N TYR A 283 -7.25 4.49 9.69
CA TYR A 283 -7.35 3.80 10.96
C TYR A 283 -6.15 4.14 11.84
N GLU A 284 -6.39 4.74 13.00
CA GLU A 284 -5.34 5.14 13.95
C GLU A 284 -5.05 3.98 14.90
N ALA A 285 -3.78 3.57 15.01
CA ALA A 285 -3.36 2.49 15.90
C ALA A 285 -1.90 2.64 16.34
N HIS A 286 -1.58 2.05 17.50
CA HIS A 286 -0.22 1.85 17.98
C HIS A 286 0.12 0.36 17.95
N VAL A 287 1.26 0.01 17.38
CA VAL A 287 1.75 -1.37 17.29
C VAL A 287 3.13 -1.51 17.91
N ARG A 288 3.32 -2.56 18.71
CA ARG A 288 4.53 -2.73 19.51
C ARG A 288 4.93 -4.20 19.64
N VAL A 289 6.12 -4.52 19.15
CA VAL A 289 6.83 -5.78 19.39
C VAL A 289 8.15 -5.43 20.08
N PRO A 290 8.35 -5.78 21.38
CA PRO A 290 9.49 -5.33 22.16
C PRO A 290 10.85 -5.67 21.50
N GLY A 291 11.65 -4.64 21.22
CA GLY A 291 12.95 -4.79 20.57
C GLY A 291 12.91 -5.05 19.06
N VAL A 292 11.74 -4.92 18.42
CA VAL A 292 11.57 -5.10 16.97
C VAL A 292 10.87 -3.88 16.33
N VAL A 293 9.74 -3.42 16.89
CA VAL A 293 9.02 -2.23 16.39
C VAL A 293 8.19 -1.57 17.49
N ASP A 294 8.08 -0.25 17.47
CA ASP A 294 7.25 0.55 18.38
C ASP A 294 6.73 1.76 17.60
N PHE A 295 5.56 1.66 16.96
CA PHE A 295 5.10 2.61 15.95
C PHE A 295 3.65 3.05 16.18
N TYR A 296 3.43 4.36 16.26
CA TYR A 296 2.12 5.00 16.34
C TYR A 296 1.82 5.69 15.01
N GLY A 297 0.69 5.39 14.37
CA GLY A 297 0.39 5.99 13.08
C GLY A 297 -0.97 5.65 12.51
N ASP A 298 -1.13 5.96 11.22
CA ASP A 298 -2.36 5.70 10.49
C ASP A 298 -2.18 4.66 9.39
N PHE A 299 -3.05 3.66 9.43
CA PHE A 299 -3.21 2.60 8.45
C PHE A 299 -4.43 2.90 7.55
N ARG A 300 -4.65 2.11 6.50
CA ARG A 300 -5.92 2.10 5.73
C ARG A 300 -6.68 0.82 6.05
N ILE A 301 -8.00 0.92 6.21
CA ILE A 301 -8.83 -0.22 6.61
C ILE A 301 -8.75 -1.39 5.62
N GLY A 302 -8.74 -2.60 6.16
CA GLY A 302 -8.57 -3.83 5.38
C GLY A 302 -7.18 -3.99 4.79
N THR A 303 -6.14 -3.43 5.40
CA THR A 303 -4.73 -3.64 4.98
C THR A 303 -3.80 -3.76 6.18
N ALA A 304 -2.77 -4.58 6.04
CA ALA A 304 -1.68 -4.68 7.01
C ALA A 304 -0.74 -3.44 6.95
N PHE A 305 -0.44 -2.94 5.75
CA PHE A 305 0.57 -1.88 5.53
C PHE A 305 0.08 -0.69 4.72
N GLY A 306 -1.19 -0.32 4.83
CA GLY A 306 -1.77 0.88 4.21
C GLY A 306 -1.30 2.23 4.78
N ILE A 307 -0.07 2.30 5.30
CA ILE A 307 0.44 3.40 6.12
C ILE A 307 0.67 4.65 5.28
N ILE A 308 0.20 5.81 5.76
CA ILE A 308 0.40 7.12 5.14
C ILE A 308 1.22 8.06 6.04
N GLY A 309 1.25 7.84 7.35
CA GLY A 309 2.18 8.52 8.25
C GLY A 309 2.20 7.91 9.65
N GLY A 310 3.06 8.45 10.50
CA GLY A 310 3.24 8.03 11.87
C GLY A 310 4.65 8.31 12.38
N PHE A 311 4.95 7.82 13.57
CA PHE A 311 6.22 7.99 14.26
C PHE A 311 6.54 6.79 15.17
N ASN A 312 7.83 6.57 15.40
CA ASN A 312 8.36 5.75 16.48
C ASN A 312 9.04 6.68 17.52
N PRO A 313 9.65 6.16 18.60
CA PRO A 313 10.30 7.00 19.62
C PRO A 313 11.50 7.86 19.15
N ARG A 314 11.98 7.68 17.91
CA ARG A 314 13.14 8.40 17.33
C ARG A 314 12.75 9.31 16.17
N LEU A 315 11.94 8.84 15.24
CA LEU A 315 11.63 9.50 13.97
C LEU A 315 10.16 9.37 13.57
N GLY A 316 9.72 10.20 12.63
CA GLY A 316 8.41 10.08 12.01
C GLY A 316 8.36 10.62 10.58
N TRP A 317 7.35 10.19 9.83
CA TRP A 317 7.11 10.67 8.47
C TRP A 317 5.62 10.88 8.19
N ALA A 318 5.36 11.72 7.19
CA ALA A 318 4.04 11.98 6.62
C ALA A 318 4.15 11.95 5.09
N THR A 319 3.31 11.15 4.43
CA THR A 319 3.24 11.12 2.97
C THR A 319 2.21 12.09 2.42
N THR A 320 2.46 12.52 1.19
CA THR A 320 1.54 13.35 0.40
C THR A 320 1.50 12.84 -1.04
N ASN A 321 0.32 12.83 -1.67
CA ASN A 321 0.23 12.42 -3.08
C ASN A 321 1.13 13.30 -3.96
N ASN A 322 1.95 12.69 -4.82
CA ASN A 322 2.63 13.35 -5.94
C ASN A 322 1.96 12.95 -7.27
N SER A 323 2.60 13.21 -8.42
CA SER A 323 2.05 12.87 -9.74
C SER A 323 3.11 12.52 -10.80
N PRO A 324 4.09 11.63 -10.51
CA PRO A 324 5.15 11.26 -11.46
C PRO A 324 4.58 10.57 -12.71
N ARG A 325 5.24 10.79 -13.85
CA ARG A 325 4.90 10.10 -15.12
C ARG A 325 5.59 8.72 -15.16
N LEU A 326 4.98 7.75 -14.48
CA LEU A 326 5.49 6.38 -14.39
C LEU A 326 5.22 5.57 -15.68
N SER A 327 3.99 5.66 -16.20
CA SER A 327 3.52 4.93 -17.38
C SER A 327 4.13 5.51 -18.66
N GLN A 328 4.83 4.68 -19.45
CA GLN A 328 5.24 5.01 -20.82
C GLN A 328 4.50 4.11 -21.82
N VAL A 329 3.98 4.68 -22.90
CA VAL A 329 3.37 3.93 -24.00
C VAL A 329 4.35 3.83 -25.15
N TYR A 330 4.48 2.63 -25.71
CA TYR A 330 5.32 2.35 -26.89
C TYR A 330 4.45 1.87 -28.05
N ARG A 331 4.82 2.29 -29.26
CA ARG A 331 4.22 1.86 -30.52
C ARG A 331 5.25 1.06 -31.30
N LEU A 332 5.04 -0.25 -31.34
CA LEU A 332 5.75 -1.18 -32.19
C LEU A 332 4.96 -1.33 -33.49
N ARG A 333 5.63 -1.70 -34.59
CA ARG A 333 4.90 -2.10 -35.81
C ARG A 333 4.28 -3.48 -35.63
N ALA A 334 3.09 -3.72 -36.18
CA ALA A 334 2.56 -5.08 -36.35
C ALA A 334 3.41 -5.87 -37.36
N HIS A 335 3.42 -7.20 -37.26
CA HIS A 335 4.08 -8.06 -38.24
C HIS A 335 3.16 -8.26 -39.46
N PRO A 336 3.61 -7.95 -40.71
CA PRO A 336 2.74 -7.92 -41.88
C PRO A 336 2.15 -9.28 -42.29
N GLU A 337 2.76 -10.38 -41.83
CA GLU A 337 2.37 -11.75 -42.19
C GLU A 337 1.95 -12.63 -40.98
N LEU A 338 2.01 -12.10 -39.75
CA LEU A 338 1.80 -12.89 -38.52
C LEU A 338 0.85 -12.14 -37.58
N GLU A 339 -0.41 -12.55 -37.58
CA GLU A 339 -1.55 -11.85 -36.94
C GLU A 339 -1.26 -11.39 -35.50
N ASP A 340 -0.72 -12.29 -34.66
CA ASP A 340 -0.38 -12.01 -33.25
C ASP A 340 1.12 -11.79 -33.01
N HIS A 341 1.80 -11.06 -33.89
CA HIS A 341 3.18 -10.60 -33.67
C HIS A 341 3.33 -9.09 -33.90
N ALA A 342 4.22 -8.48 -33.13
CA ALA A 342 4.81 -7.18 -33.44
C ALA A 342 6.20 -7.36 -34.09
N LEU A 343 6.84 -6.26 -34.48
CA LEU A 343 8.25 -6.20 -34.88
C LEU A 343 9.05 -5.43 -33.83
N LEU A 344 10.17 -6.02 -33.38
CA LEU A 344 11.16 -5.38 -32.50
C LEU A 344 12.56 -5.93 -32.84
N ASP A 345 13.58 -5.07 -32.88
CA ASP A 345 14.95 -5.42 -33.28
C ASP A 345 15.03 -6.12 -34.66
N GLY A 346 14.12 -5.76 -35.56
CA GLY A 346 13.97 -6.37 -36.88
C GLY A 346 13.44 -7.80 -36.88
N ARG A 347 12.91 -8.30 -35.76
CA ARG A 347 12.43 -9.68 -35.57
C ARG A 347 10.96 -9.73 -35.17
N PRO A 348 10.24 -10.84 -35.44
CA PRO A 348 8.90 -11.06 -34.90
C PRO A 348 8.94 -11.16 -33.37
N LEU A 349 8.12 -10.35 -32.70
CA LEU A 349 7.89 -10.38 -31.25
C LEU A 349 6.48 -10.96 -31.02
N PRO A 350 6.33 -12.19 -30.49
CA PRO A 350 5.02 -12.79 -30.27
C PRO A 350 4.21 -12.03 -29.23
N LEU A 351 2.90 -11.92 -29.45
CA LEU A 351 1.95 -11.40 -28.47
C LEU A 351 1.39 -12.59 -27.67
N GLU A 352 1.66 -12.61 -26.37
CA GLU A 352 1.18 -13.67 -25.47
C GLU A 352 -0.31 -13.46 -25.17
N ARG A 353 -1.17 -14.39 -25.62
CA ARG A 353 -2.59 -14.42 -25.26
C ARG A 353 -2.77 -14.85 -23.80
N ARG A 354 -3.48 -14.04 -23.01
CA ARG A 354 -3.90 -14.37 -21.64
C ARG A 354 -5.41 -14.23 -21.50
N ASP A 355 -6.09 -15.36 -21.33
CA ASP A 355 -7.52 -15.40 -21.03
C ASP A 355 -7.75 -15.51 -19.52
N ALA A 356 -8.53 -14.60 -18.96
CA ALA A 356 -8.99 -14.64 -17.57
C ALA A 356 -10.51 -14.84 -17.53
N THR A 357 -11.01 -15.67 -16.60
CA THR A 357 -12.46 -15.94 -16.45
C THR A 357 -12.92 -15.62 -15.03
N VAL A 358 -13.83 -14.66 -14.89
CA VAL A 358 -14.47 -14.27 -13.62
C VAL A 358 -15.91 -14.80 -13.59
N GLY A 359 -16.33 -15.34 -12.45
CA GLY A 359 -17.72 -15.73 -12.22
C GLY A 359 -18.50 -14.59 -11.56
N TYR A 360 -19.76 -14.39 -11.92
CA TYR A 360 -20.60 -13.34 -11.37
C TYR A 360 -22.06 -13.76 -11.20
N LEU A 361 -22.77 -13.05 -10.31
CA LEU A 361 -24.22 -13.17 -10.13
C LEU A 361 -24.96 -12.28 -11.14
N THR A 362 -25.92 -12.83 -11.88
CA THR A 362 -26.78 -12.07 -12.80
C THR A 362 -27.84 -11.27 -12.06
N GLU A 363 -28.51 -10.34 -12.75
CA GLU A 363 -29.69 -9.63 -12.22
C GLU A 363 -30.86 -10.58 -11.90
N THR A 364 -30.90 -11.77 -12.50
CA THR A 364 -31.87 -12.85 -12.21
C THR A 364 -31.50 -13.71 -11.00
N GLY A 365 -30.29 -13.55 -10.44
CA GLY A 365 -29.77 -14.37 -9.34
C GLY A 365 -29.09 -15.69 -9.78
N ASP A 366 -28.87 -15.87 -11.08
CA ASP A 366 -28.15 -17.02 -11.64
C ASP A 366 -26.63 -16.81 -11.57
N THR A 367 -25.86 -17.90 -11.59
CA THR A 367 -24.40 -17.83 -11.71
C THR A 367 -23.97 -17.87 -13.17
N ALA A 368 -23.21 -16.86 -13.61
CA ALA A 368 -22.65 -16.74 -14.95
C ALA A 368 -21.12 -16.55 -14.89
N THR A 369 -20.46 -16.57 -16.04
CA THR A 369 -19.01 -16.31 -16.17
C THR A 369 -18.72 -15.40 -17.36
N GLU A 370 -17.87 -14.40 -17.15
CA GLU A 370 -17.28 -13.59 -18.22
C GLU A 370 -15.81 -13.99 -18.41
N THR A 371 -15.39 -14.15 -19.67
CA THR A 371 -13.97 -14.35 -20.03
C THR A 371 -13.46 -13.14 -20.79
N ARG A 372 -12.30 -12.61 -20.38
CA ARG A 372 -11.60 -11.52 -21.07
C ARG A 372 -10.24 -11.99 -21.57
N THR A 373 -10.02 -11.85 -22.87
CA THR A 373 -8.71 -11.97 -23.50
C THR A 373 -7.92 -10.68 -23.34
N SER A 374 -6.67 -10.80 -22.91
CA SER A 374 -5.65 -9.75 -22.98
C SER A 374 -4.45 -10.26 -23.77
N TRP A 375 -3.63 -9.33 -24.26
CA TRP A 375 -2.41 -9.64 -25.02
C TRP A 375 -1.23 -8.97 -24.35
N HIS A 376 -0.11 -9.68 -24.20
CA HIS A 376 1.07 -9.21 -23.46
C HIS A 376 2.34 -9.35 -24.30
N THR A 377 3.35 -8.55 -23.97
CA THR A 377 4.73 -8.69 -24.44
C THR A 377 5.66 -8.76 -23.22
N PRO A 378 6.93 -9.20 -23.37
CA PRO A 378 7.93 -9.08 -22.31
C PRO A 378 8.17 -7.65 -21.81
N HIS A 379 7.73 -6.64 -22.58
CA HIS A 379 7.84 -5.22 -22.23
C HIS A 379 6.55 -4.63 -21.63
N GLY A 380 5.49 -5.42 -21.47
CA GLY A 380 4.21 -5.02 -20.85
C GLY A 380 2.97 -5.36 -21.70
N PRO A 381 1.76 -5.12 -21.16
CA PRO A 381 0.50 -5.43 -21.83
C PRO A 381 0.24 -4.56 -23.05
N VAL A 382 -0.38 -5.17 -24.06
CA VAL A 382 -0.90 -4.52 -25.27
C VAL A 382 -2.19 -3.79 -24.90
N ILE A 383 -2.21 -2.47 -25.04
CA ILE A 383 -3.33 -1.60 -24.69
C ILE A 383 -4.22 -1.21 -25.88
N HIS A 384 -3.72 -1.38 -27.11
CA HIS A 384 -4.42 -1.15 -28.38
C HIS A 384 -3.66 -1.82 -29.55
N ARG A 385 -4.36 -2.17 -30.63
CA ARG A 385 -3.82 -2.73 -31.88
C ARG A 385 -4.54 -2.08 -33.06
N THR A 386 -3.84 -1.87 -34.16
CA THR A 386 -4.38 -1.61 -35.50
C THR A 386 -3.78 -2.63 -36.49
N GLU A 387 -4.03 -2.46 -37.79
CA GLU A 387 -3.40 -3.26 -38.85
C GLU A 387 -1.87 -3.01 -38.93
N ASP A 388 -1.43 -1.76 -38.74
CA ASP A 388 -0.01 -1.36 -38.82
C ASP A 388 0.73 -1.34 -37.46
N ASP A 389 0.06 -1.11 -36.34
CA ASP A 389 0.68 -0.76 -35.05
C ASP A 389 0.19 -1.64 -33.89
N VAL A 390 1.11 -2.02 -33.00
CA VAL A 390 0.84 -2.61 -31.68
C VAL A 390 1.27 -1.62 -30.60
N TYR A 391 0.33 -1.20 -29.76
CA TYR A 391 0.58 -0.26 -28.66
C TYR A 391 0.67 -1.00 -27.33
N ILE A 392 1.82 -0.94 -26.67
CA ILE A 392 2.03 -1.50 -25.32
C ILE A 392 2.19 -0.40 -24.28
N ILE A 393 1.90 -0.70 -23.01
CA ILE A 393 2.23 0.15 -21.86
C ILE A 393 3.30 -0.53 -21.02
N LYS A 394 4.37 0.20 -20.69
CA LYS A 394 5.37 -0.24 -19.71
C LYS A 394 5.31 0.66 -18.48
N ASP A 395 5.16 0.05 -17.31
CA ASP A 395 4.89 0.75 -16.05
C ASP A 395 5.80 0.17 -14.94
N PRO A 396 6.66 0.98 -14.28
CA PRO A 396 7.63 0.51 -13.29
C PRO A 396 7.00 0.11 -11.94
N ARG A 397 5.67 0.17 -11.83
CA ARG A 397 4.88 -0.43 -10.76
C ARG A 397 4.58 -1.91 -10.97
N ASP A 398 4.63 -2.39 -12.21
CA ASP A 398 4.04 -3.67 -12.59
C ASP A 398 4.81 -4.84 -11.96
N GLY A 399 4.10 -5.66 -11.17
CA GLY A 399 4.69 -6.77 -10.43
C GLY A 399 5.47 -6.37 -9.17
N GLU A 400 5.38 -5.12 -8.68
CA GLU A 400 6.01 -4.75 -7.41
C GLU A 400 5.12 -5.07 -6.20
N PHE A 401 5.65 -5.92 -5.30
CA PHE A 401 4.94 -6.54 -4.18
C PHE A 401 5.51 -6.14 -2.80
N ARG A 402 6.72 -5.57 -2.73
CA ARG A 402 7.43 -5.27 -1.46
C ARG A 402 6.97 -3.97 -0.80
N ARG A 403 5.79 -3.45 -1.12
CA ARG A 403 5.27 -2.19 -0.58
C ARG A 403 5.15 -2.26 0.95
N GLY A 404 4.57 -3.33 1.49
CA GLY A 404 4.48 -3.54 2.93
C GLY A 404 5.83 -3.80 3.60
N GLU A 405 6.75 -4.51 2.93
CA GLU A 405 8.12 -4.69 3.41
C GLU A 405 8.86 -3.35 3.59
N GLN A 406 8.73 -2.43 2.63
CA GLN A 406 9.30 -1.09 2.78
C GLN A 406 8.69 -0.35 3.97
N PHE A 407 7.36 -0.33 4.10
CA PHE A 407 6.72 0.35 5.24
C PHE A 407 7.09 -0.25 6.59
N LEU A 408 7.14 -1.59 6.71
CA LEU A 408 7.61 -2.27 7.92
C LEU A 408 9.05 -1.84 8.27
N ARG A 409 9.95 -1.81 7.29
CA ARG A 409 11.34 -1.36 7.49
C ARG A 409 11.44 0.12 7.84
N MET A 410 10.53 0.97 7.37
CA MET A 410 10.46 2.37 7.79
C MET A 410 9.98 2.52 9.24
N MET A 411 9.05 1.68 9.71
CA MET A 411 8.58 1.68 11.11
C MET A 411 9.71 1.29 12.08
N MET A 412 10.58 0.37 11.65
CA MET A 412 11.70 -0.19 12.42
C MET A 412 13.01 0.63 12.35
N ALA A 413 13.08 1.69 11.55
CA ALA A 413 14.31 2.48 11.40
C ALA A 413 14.59 3.33 12.66
N ASP A 414 15.83 3.32 13.14
CA ASP A 414 16.25 4.06 14.33
C ASP A 414 16.78 5.48 14.01
N ASP A 415 17.23 5.73 12.77
CA ASP A 415 17.73 7.04 12.33
C ASP A 415 17.46 7.37 10.84
N LEU A 416 17.82 8.59 10.45
CA LEU A 416 17.68 9.12 9.08
C LEU A 416 18.47 8.32 8.04
N ALA A 417 19.67 7.81 8.37
CA ALA A 417 20.52 7.08 7.43
C ALA A 417 19.94 5.70 7.13
N GLU A 418 19.43 4.99 8.14
CA GLU A 418 18.65 3.77 7.94
C GLU A 418 17.38 4.04 7.14
N TRP A 419 16.61 5.08 7.50
CA TRP A 419 15.36 5.42 6.84
C TRP A 419 15.57 5.78 5.35
N LEU A 420 16.59 6.57 5.01
CA LEU A 420 16.99 6.84 3.62
C LEU A 420 17.58 5.60 2.93
N GLY A 421 18.17 4.67 3.67
CA GLY A 421 18.55 3.35 3.18
C GLY A 421 17.32 2.53 2.73
N VAL A 422 16.27 2.49 3.54
CA VAL A 422 14.99 1.83 3.22
C VAL A 422 14.29 2.51 2.04
N MET A 423 14.32 3.84 1.95
CA MET A 423 13.71 4.57 0.82
C MET A 423 14.33 4.23 -0.54
N ARG A 424 15.55 3.67 -0.60
CA ARG A 424 16.16 3.20 -1.87
C ARG A 424 15.44 2.00 -2.49
N MET A 425 14.66 1.24 -1.72
CA MET A 425 13.83 0.14 -2.24
C MET A 425 12.82 0.62 -3.30
N ARG A 426 12.28 1.84 -3.11
CA ARG A 426 11.22 2.46 -3.94
C ARG A 426 10.07 1.50 -4.26
N ALA A 427 9.75 0.56 -3.37
CA ALA A 427 8.70 -0.44 -3.56
C ALA A 427 7.31 0.17 -3.38
N HIS A 428 7.18 1.16 -2.49
CA HIS A 428 6.20 2.22 -2.71
C HIS A 428 6.75 3.16 -3.81
N PRO A 429 6.08 3.32 -4.97
CA PRO A 429 6.67 3.90 -6.18
C PRO A 429 6.24 5.35 -6.45
N THR A 430 5.49 5.95 -5.52
CA THR A 430 4.89 7.30 -5.59
C THR A 430 4.94 7.95 -4.20
N SER A 431 4.19 9.05 -4.05
CA SER A 431 4.12 9.93 -2.87
C SER A 431 5.40 10.72 -2.63
N ASN A 432 5.26 11.92 -2.09
CA ASN A 432 6.39 12.57 -1.41
C ASN A 432 6.38 12.13 0.06
N PHE A 433 7.56 12.05 0.67
CA PHE A 433 7.72 11.76 2.08
C PHE A 433 8.35 12.96 2.78
N THR A 434 7.63 13.54 3.74
CA THR A 434 8.15 14.56 4.66
C THR A 434 8.52 13.86 5.97
N TYR A 435 9.70 14.14 6.53
CA TYR A 435 10.33 13.41 7.63
C TYR A 435 10.82 14.38 8.71
N ALA A 436 10.82 13.95 9.97
CA ALA A 436 11.53 14.60 11.08
C ALA A 436 12.02 13.60 12.13
N ASP A 437 13.09 13.91 12.87
CA ASP A 437 13.59 13.08 13.99
C ASP A 437 14.07 13.86 15.23
N ALA A 438 14.16 13.12 16.34
CA ALA A 438 14.59 13.61 17.65
C ALA A 438 16.04 14.13 17.68
N ASP A 439 16.87 13.70 16.72
CA ASP A 439 18.26 14.13 16.58
C ASP A 439 18.36 15.50 15.88
N GLY A 440 17.24 16.02 15.37
CA GLY A 440 17.07 17.38 14.87
C GLY A 440 16.77 17.47 13.38
N ASN A 441 16.85 16.37 12.63
CA ASN A 441 16.76 16.41 11.17
C ASN A 441 15.34 16.67 10.68
N ILE A 442 15.25 17.34 9.54
CA ILE A 442 14.05 17.41 8.70
C ILE A 442 14.40 17.06 7.26
N ALA A 443 13.54 16.31 6.58
CA ALA A 443 13.72 16.00 5.17
C ALA A 443 12.41 15.99 4.39
N HIS A 444 12.52 16.22 3.08
CA HIS A 444 11.47 15.95 2.10
C HIS A 444 12.07 15.24 0.89
N TYR A 445 11.55 14.07 0.55
CA TYR A 445 11.96 13.29 -0.61
C TYR A 445 10.80 13.13 -1.62
N TYR A 446 11.05 13.48 -2.88
CA TYR A 446 10.15 13.19 -4.00
C TYR A 446 10.32 11.72 -4.43
N ASN A 447 9.64 10.80 -3.73
CA ASN A 447 9.75 9.39 -4.06
C ASN A 447 8.99 9.04 -5.35
N ALA A 448 9.71 8.47 -6.31
CA ALA A 448 9.17 8.00 -7.57
C ALA A 448 9.98 6.83 -8.13
N ARG A 449 9.32 5.82 -8.70
CA ARG A 449 9.95 4.91 -9.68
C ARG A 449 9.94 5.52 -11.07
N LEU A 450 10.57 6.68 -11.23
CA LEU A 450 10.58 7.38 -12.52
C LEU A 450 11.43 6.59 -13.53
N PRO A 451 10.91 6.21 -14.71
CA PRO A 451 11.68 5.44 -15.70
C PRO A 451 12.74 6.33 -16.36
N LEU A 452 13.90 5.76 -16.68
CA LEU A 452 14.95 6.46 -17.44
C LEU A 452 14.64 6.29 -18.94
N LEU A 453 14.02 7.30 -19.55
CA LEU A 453 13.59 7.24 -20.94
C LEU A 453 14.79 7.43 -21.89
N PRO A 454 15.01 6.54 -22.89
CA PRO A 454 16.04 6.72 -23.92
C PRO A 454 15.62 7.73 -25.01
N HIS A 455 14.46 8.36 -24.85
CA HIS A 455 13.81 9.27 -25.80
C HIS A 455 13.18 10.46 -25.08
N ALA A 456 12.82 11.52 -25.83
CA ALA A 456 12.08 12.66 -25.29
C ALA A 456 10.70 12.25 -24.72
N VAL A 457 10.18 13.03 -23.77
CA VAL A 457 8.93 12.73 -23.06
C VAL A 457 7.72 12.85 -24.00
N THR A 458 6.99 11.76 -24.22
CA THR A 458 5.83 11.73 -25.13
C THR A 458 4.52 12.16 -24.46
N GLY A 459 4.49 12.16 -23.12
CA GLY A 459 3.38 12.68 -22.32
C GLY A 459 2.11 11.83 -22.41
N ASP A 460 1.26 12.15 -23.39
CA ASP A 460 -0.02 11.48 -23.67
C ASP A 460 -0.04 10.85 -25.08
N THR A 461 1.08 10.87 -25.83
CA THR A 461 1.33 10.09 -27.06
C THR A 461 2.26 8.91 -26.79
N ALA A 462 2.45 8.03 -27.78
CA ALA A 462 3.36 6.89 -27.70
C ALA A 462 4.75 7.25 -28.23
N ALA A 463 5.79 6.64 -27.65
CA ALA A 463 7.12 6.61 -28.26
C ALA A 463 7.15 5.55 -29.38
N LEU A 464 7.93 5.78 -30.44
CA LEU A 464 8.18 4.76 -31.44
C LEU A 464 9.18 3.75 -30.88
N ALA A 465 8.92 2.46 -31.06
CA ALA A 465 9.86 1.40 -30.71
C ALA A 465 10.07 0.50 -31.93
N ALA A 466 11.26 0.61 -32.54
CA ALA A 466 11.77 -0.28 -33.58
C ALA A 466 12.84 -1.23 -33.03
N SER A 467 13.56 -0.81 -31.99
CA SER A 467 14.54 -1.61 -31.24
C SER A 467 14.14 -1.70 -29.77
N SER A 468 14.59 -2.75 -29.07
CA SER A 468 14.52 -2.81 -27.60
C SER A 468 15.27 -1.66 -26.92
N ALA A 469 16.25 -1.03 -27.60
CA ALA A 469 16.93 0.17 -27.12
C ALA A 469 16.04 1.43 -27.06
N ASP A 470 14.91 1.45 -27.78
CA ASP A 470 13.91 2.53 -27.68
C ASP A 470 13.05 2.39 -26.40
N ILE A 471 13.04 1.21 -25.77
CA ILE A 471 12.20 0.89 -24.61
C ILE A 471 13.03 1.03 -23.34
N TRP A 472 12.57 1.84 -22.37
CA TRP A 472 13.31 2.04 -21.12
C TRP A 472 13.58 0.70 -20.42
N SER A 473 14.84 0.41 -20.10
CA SER A 473 15.28 -0.73 -19.29
C SER A 473 15.28 -0.37 -17.81
N ASP A 474 15.79 0.82 -17.49
CA ASP A 474 16.18 1.24 -16.16
C ASP A 474 15.26 2.30 -15.54
N LEU A 475 15.41 2.49 -14.23
CA LEU A 475 14.86 3.64 -13.52
C LEU A 475 15.93 4.73 -13.41
N VAL A 476 15.48 5.98 -13.32
CA VAL A 476 16.28 7.09 -12.77
C VAL A 476 16.92 6.65 -11.45
N ALA A 477 18.16 7.05 -11.13
CA ALA A 477 18.78 6.68 -9.85
C ALA A 477 17.96 7.22 -8.65
N TRP A 478 18.14 6.66 -7.46
CA TRP A 478 17.44 7.19 -6.28
C TRP A 478 17.94 8.59 -5.93
N GLU A 479 19.25 8.79 -6.14
CA GLU A 479 20.04 9.99 -5.91
C GLU A 479 19.68 11.16 -6.85
N ASP A 480 19.18 10.89 -8.07
CA ASP A 480 18.80 11.91 -9.06
C ASP A 480 17.38 12.47 -8.83
N LEU A 481 16.69 12.05 -7.77
CA LEU A 481 15.33 12.49 -7.43
C LEU A 481 15.36 13.52 -6.28
N PRO A 482 14.55 14.61 -6.36
CA PRO A 482 14.62 15.71 -5.40
C PRO A 482 14.55 15.32 -3.92
N LEU A 483 15.70 15.47 -3.23
CA LEU A 483 15.86 15.33 -1.79
C LEU A 483 16.24 16.68 -1.18
N TYR A 484 15.41 17.15 -0.26
CA TYR A 484 15.67 18.28 0.61
C TYR A 484 16.02 17.74 1.99
N LEU A 485 17.24 17.96 2.47
CA LEU A 485 17.69 17.58 3.82
C LEU A 485 18.20 18.82 4.56
N ASN A 486 17.66 19.08 5.75
CA ASN A 486 18.01 20.21 6.62
C ASN A 486 18.19 21.57 5.89
N PRO A 487 17.28 21.95 4.97
CA PRO A 487 17.52 23.10 4.10
C PRO A 487 17.48 24.45 4.85
N PRO A 488 18.19 25.49 4.33
CA PRO A 488 18.14 26.84 4.85
C PRO A 488 16.72 27.37 5.10
N GLY A 489 16.58 28.23 6.11
CA GLY A 489 15.30 28.64 6.66
C GLY A 489 14.69 27.63 7.65
N GLY A 490 15.11 26.37 7.63
CA GLY A 490 14.76 25.35 8.65
C GLY A 490 13.37 24.75 8.51
N TYR A 491 12.82 24.67 7.29
CA TYR A 491 11.53 24.03 7.02
C TYR A 491 11.53 23.22 5.71
N VAL A 492 10.62 22.27 5.61
CA VAL A 492 10.18 21.68 4.32
C VAL A 492 8.65 21.62 4.32
N GLN A 493 8.03 21.87 3.16
CA GLN A 493 6.58 21.81 3.01
C GLN A 493 6.14 21.03 1.77
N GLN A 494 4.97 20.41 1.85
CA GLN A 494 4.31 19.71 0.75
C GLN A 494 2.79 19.94 0.77
N ALA A 495 2.21 20.15 -0.42
CA ALA A 495 0.78 20.39 -0.64
C ALA A 495 0.24 19.70 -1.92
N ASN A 496 0.82 18.56 -2.30
CA ASN A 496 0.67 17.78 -3.54
C ASN A 496 1.18 18.47 -4.82
N ASP A 497 1.98 19.53 -4.69
CA ASP A 497 2.62 20.18 -5.83
C ASP A 497 4.00 19.60 -6.12
N THR A 498 4.63 20.07 -7.18
CA THR A 498 5.94 19.61 -7.62
C THR A 498 7.05 20.13 -6.68
N PRO A 499 8.19 19.42 -6.59
CA PRO A 499 9.19 19.67 -5.55
C PRO A 499 9.91 21.04 -5.67
N ASP A 500 9.74 21.76 -6.77
CA ASP A 500 10.28 23.11 -7.03
C ASP A 500 10.03 24.11 -5.88
N TYR A 501 8.94 23.88 -5.15
CA TYR A 501 8.41 24.78 -4.12
C TYR A 501 8.50 24.21 -2.70
N THR A 502 9.27 23.13 -2.48
CA THR A 502 9.41 22.49 -1.15
C THR A 502 10.05 23.42 -0.11
N ASN A 503 11.01 24.27 -0.52
CA ASN A 503 11.60 25.34 0.29
C ASN A 503 12.08 26.49 -0.61
N LEU A 504 11.67 27.73 -0.32
CA LEU A 504 11.98 28.91 -1.16
C LEU A 504 13.44 29.39 -1.10
N ASN A 505 14.22 28.94 -0.11
CA ASN A 505 15.64 29.24 0.00
C ASN A 505 16.51 28.25 -0.82
N VAL A 506 15.88 27.21 -1.39
CA VAL A 506 16.52 26.17 -2.23
C VAL A 506 15.57 25.85 -3.40
N PRO A 507 15.44 26.75 -4.40
CA PRO A 507 14.71 26.43 -5.62
C PRO A 507 15.32 25.20 -6.30
N LEU A 508 14.48 24.35 -6.89
CA LEU A 508 14.95 23.17 -7.61
C LEU A 508 15.61 23.58 -8.93
N ASP A 509 16.88 23.21 -9.12
CA ASP A 509 17.54 23.31 -10.42
C ASP A 509 17.00 22.20 -11.34
N ARG A 510 16.25 22.61 -12.37
CA ARG A 510 15.59 21.69 -13.31
C ARG A 510 16.55 20.99 -14.26
N ASP A 511 17.76 21.51 -14.47
CA ASP A 511 18.77 20.88 -15.33
C ASP A 511 19.52 19.75 -14.60
N THR A 512 19.35 19.64 -13.27
CA THR A 512 19.96 18.58 -12.43
C THR A 512 19.04 17.37 -12.21
N VAL A 513 17.83 17.34 -12.79
CA VAL A 513 16.81 16.31 -12.54
C VAL A 513 16.20 15.77 -13.84
N PRO A 514 15.56 14.58 -13.83
CA PRO A 514 15.05 13.95 -15.04
C PRO A 514 13.99 14.78 -15.78
N PRO A 515 14.02 14.83 -17.13
CA PRO A 515 13.09 15.63 -17.93
C PRO A 515 11.64 15.12 -17.90
N ASN A 516 11.39 13.91 -17.37
CA ASN A 516 10.03 13.38 -17.11
C ASN A 516 9.49 13.67 -15.70
N LEU A 517 10.22 14.44 -14.88
CA LEU A 517 9.67 15.06 -13.67
C LEU A 517 8.53 16.04 -14.07
N PRO A 518 7.34 16.00 -13.44
CA PRO A 518 6.22 16.84 -13.85
C PRO A 518 6.51 18.35 -13.86
N GLU A 519 5.89 19.07 -14.78
CA GLU A 519 6.02 20.53 -14.93
C GLU A 519 5.75 21.31 -13.63
N PRO A 520 6.49 22.41 -13.36
CA PRO A 520 6.31 23.21 -12.15
C PRO A 520 4.84 23.64 -11.93
N ARG A 521 4.30 23.32 -10.76
CA ARG A 521 2.91 23.65 -10.39
C ARG A 521 2.85 24.26 -8.99
N LEU A 522 2.23 25.44 -8.87
CA LEU A 522 2.06 26.14 -7.60
C LEU A 522 0.59 26.61 -7.41
N ARG A 523 -0.25 25.74 -6.83
CA ARG A 523 -1.66 26.00 -6.51
C ARG A 523 -1.80 26.87 -5.25
N LEU A 524 -2.95 27.53 -5.10
CA LEU A 524 -3.23 28.45 -3.98
C LEU A 524 -3.01 27.83 -2.58
N ARG A 525 -3.39 26.55 -2.37
CA ARG A 525 -3.12 25.84 -1.11
C ARG A 525 -1.61 25.72 -0.81
N SER A 526 -0.79 25.56 -1.84
CA SER A 526 0.67 25.48 -1.73
C SER A 526 1.31 26.86 -1.52
N GLN A 527 0.71 27.91 -2.08
CA GLN A 527 1.11 29.30 -1.81
C GLN A 527 0.85 29.67 -0.34
N LEU A 528 -0.34 29.33 0.18
CA LEU A 528 -0.67 29.48 1.60
C LEU A 528 0.20 28.57 2.49
N SER A 529 0.51 27.36 2.05
CA SER A 529 1.41 26.42 2.74
C SER A 529 2.80 27.01 2.90
N LEU A 530 3.37 27.56 1.82
CA LEU A 530 4.63 28.31 1.84
C LEU A 530 4.55 29.55 2.72
N GLU A 531 3.50 30.35 2.60
CA GLU A 531 3.31 31.55 3.40
C GLU A 531 3.32 31.24 4.90
N LEU A 532 2.57 30.22 5.34
CA LEU A 532 2.51 29.81 6.74
C LEU A 532 3.81 29.17 7.22
N ALA A 533 4.44 28.30 6.42
CA ALA A 533 5.66 27.60 6.81
C ALA A 533 6.91 28.50 6.84
N ALA A 534 7.02 29.44 5.89
CA ALA A 534 8.18 30.33 5.74
C ALA A 534 8.09 31.62 6.58
N ARG A 535 6.89 32.11 6.92
CA ARG A 535 6.70 33.28 7.81
C ARG A 535 7.48 33.09 9.12
N GLY A 536 8.21 34.12 9.52
CA GLY A 536 9.21 34.05 10.59
C GLY A 536 10.59 33.68 10.07
N ARG A 537 11.45 34.69 9.89
CA ARG A 537 12.81 34.56 9.31
C ARG A 537 12.86 33.95 7.90
N VAL A 538 12.27 34.65 6.94
CA VAL A 538 13.03 34.89 5.70
C VAL A 538 14.21 35.77 6.11
N ALA A 539 15.44 35.42 5.73
CA ALA A 539 16.59 36.28 6.02
C ALA A 539 16.50 37.55 5.17
N GLU A 540 16.64 38.73 5.80
CA GLU A 540 16.79 39.97 5.04
C GLU A 540 18.08 39.89 4.22
N ALA A 541 17.97 40.14 2.91
CA ALA A 541 19.09 40.09 1.99
C ALA A 541 20.06 41.27 2.25
N GLY A 542 20.93 41.12 3.24
CA GLY A 542 21.92 42.14 3.61
C GLY A 542 22.66 41.93 4.93
N GLN A 543 22.16 41.09 5.86
CA GLN A 543 22.87 40.86 7.14
C GLN A 543 23.76 39.60 7.09
N PRO A 544 25.04 39.69 7.51
CA PRO A 544 25.89 38.51 7.64
C PRO A 544 25.41 37.64 8.80
N ALA A 545 25.30 36.33 8.57
CA ALA A 545 24.85 35.39 9.59
C ALA A 545 25.86 35.30 10.74
N GLY A 546 25.51 35.90 11.89
CA GLY A 546 26.22 35.65 13.15
C GLY A 546 26.15 34.16 13.49
N ASN A 547 27.31 33.52 13.61
CA ASN A 547 27.48 32.07 13.61
C ASN A 547 27.24 31.43 15.00
N PRO A 548 26.12 30.71 15.24
CA PRO A 548 26.08 29.66 16.25
C PRO A 548 26.73 28.40 15.66
N GLY A 549 27.74 27.85 16.35
CA GLY A 549 28.60 26.79 15.80
C GLY A 549 27.86 25.50 15.41
N VAL A 550 27.39 25.44 14.17
CA VAL A 550 26.92 24.22 13.48
C VAL A 550 28.04 23.78 12.53
N ALA A 551 28.48 22.52 12.63
CA ALA A 551 29.45 21.97 11.68
C ALA A 551 28.87 22.04 10.25
N PRO A 552 29.66 22.38 9.22
CA PRO A 552 29.12 22.74 7.91
C PRO A 552 28.45 21.56 7.20
N ALA A 553 27.13 21.44 7.37
CA ALA A 553 26.29 20.62 6.53
C ALA A 553 26.37 21.18 5.10
N ALA A 554 26.89 20.38 4.17
CA ALA A 554 27.22 20.85 2.83
C ALA A 554 25.97 21.29 2.06
N GLN A 555 25.93 22.56 1.64
CA GLN A 555 25.05 22.96 0.55
C GLN A 555 25.57 22.36 -0.75
N ALA A 556 24.91 21.30 -1.19
CA ALA A 556 24.97 20.80 -2.56
C ALA A 556 23.63 20.13 -2.90
N ALA A 557 23.19 20.25 -4.15
CA ALA A 557 22.47 19.14 -4.75
C ALA A 557 23.49 17.99 -4.84
N VAL A 558 23.34 16.97 -3.99
CA VAL A 558 24.39 15.95 -3.81
C VAL A 558 24.36 14.96 -4.97
N ALA A 559 25.06 15.32 -6.05
CA ALA A 559 25.66 14.34 -6.93
C ALA A 559 26.52 13.39 -6.06
N ALA A 560 26.16 12.10 -6.06
CA ALA A 560 26.49 11.20 -4.96
C ALA A 560 27.92 10.64 -4.98
N GLU A 561 28.92 11.49 -4.72
CA GLU A 561 30.33 11.09 -4.73
C GLU A 561 30.75 10.25 -3.50
N PRO A 562 30.44 10.61 -2.24
CA PRO A 562 30.96 9.87 -1.08
C PRO A 562 30.41 8.45 -0.92
N LEU A 563 29.15 8.21 -1.35
CA LEU A 563 28.46 6.92 -1.16
C LEU A 563 28.81 5.87 -2.23
N ARG A 564 29.42 6.26 -3.36
CA ARG A 564 29.81 5.35 -4.46
C ARG A 564 30.76 4.22 -4.03
N ARG A 565 31.52 4.38 -2.93
CA ARG A 565 32.49 3.38 -2.47
C ARG A 565 31.88 2.19 -1.70
N ALA A 566 30.63 2.26 -1.24
CA ALA A 566 29.98 1.15 -0.55
C ALA A 566 29.24 0.18 -1.50
N GLY A 567 29.02 0.57 -2.77
CA GLY A 567 28.12 -0.13 -3.70
C GLY A 567 28.78 -1.06 -4.73
N ARG A 568 30.12 -1.18 -4.77
CA ARG A 568 30.82 -2.10 -5.69
C ARG A 568 31.31 -3.35 -4.96
N ALA A 569 30.37 -4.20 -4.57
CA ALA A 569 30.61 -5.64 -4.52
C ALA A 569 30.30 -6.21 -5.92
N GLU A 570 31.13 -7.12 -6.43
CA GLU A 570 31.03 -7.60 -7.81
C GLU A 570 29.88 -8.61 -7.98
N THR A 571 29.19 -8.52 -9.11
CA THR A 571 28.17 -9.49 -9.52
C THR A 571 28.84 -10.78 -9.99
N ALA A 572 28.92 -11.78 -9.11
CA ALA A 572 29.34 -13.14 -9.46
C ALA A 572 28.11 -14.06 -9.67
N GLU A 573 28.17 -14.95 -10.67
CA GLU A 573 27.10 -15.89 -10.98
C GLU A 573 27.01 -17.06 -9.98
N PRO A 574 25.82 -17.66 -9.76
CA PRO A 574 25.63 -18.72 -8.77
C PRO A 574 26.12 -20.08 -9.27
N GLY A 575 27.26 -20.58 -8.76
CA GLY A 575 27.86 -21.80 -9.33
C GLY A 575 28.94 -22.54 -8.52
N ALA A 576 28.79 -22.76 -7.21
CA ALA A 576 29.48 -23.85 -6.47
C ALA A 576 28.91 -23.99 -5.04
N ALA A 577 29.00 -25.20 -4.45
CA ALA A 577 28.71 -25.44 -3.04
C ALA A 577 29.99 -25.40 -2.18
N ALA A 578 29.91 -24.87 -0.96
CA ALA A 578 30.97 -24.90 0.04
C ALA A 578 30.40 -24.94 1.48
N ASP A 579 31.20 -25.50 2.40
CA ASP A 579 30.83 -26.00 3.73
C ASP A 579 30.34 -24.97 4.79
N PRO A 580 29.71 -25.43 5.90
CA PRO A 580 29.02 -24.57 6.86
C PRO A 580 29.94 -23.73 7.78
N ALA A 581 29.45 -22.55 8.14
CA ALA A 581 30.08 -21.63 9.08
C ALA A 581 30.04 -22.12 10.55
N PRO A 582 31.03 -21.75 11.39
CA PRO A 582 31.16 -22.26 12.76
C PRO A 582 30.15 -21.66 13.76
N ALA A 583 29.84 -22.43 14.80
CA ALA A 583 28.87 -22.07 15.83
C ALA A 583 29.27 -20.86 16.70
N PRO A 584 28.31 -20.04 17.18
CA PRO A 584 28.58 -18.86 17.99
C PRO A 584 29.08 -19.20 19.40
N ARG A 585 29.96 -18.34 19.95
CA ARG A 585 30.42 -18.40 21.34
C ARG A 585 29.41 -17.71 22.29
N PRO A 586 29.27 -18.17 23.54
CA PRO A 586 28.30 -17.60 24.49
C PRO A 586 28.71 -16.19 24.98
N PRO A 587 27.73 -15.34 25.35
CA PRO A 587 28.00 -13.99 25.84
C PRO A 587 28.60 -13.98 27.26
N VAL A 588 29.47 -13.01 27.53
CA VAL A 588 30.07 -12.78 28.86
C VAL A 588 29.04 -12.08 29.76
N GLY A 589 28.73 -12.68 30.90
CA GLY A 589 27.65 -12.21 31.77
C GLY A 589 28.01 -10.95 32.59
N TYR A 590 27.09 -9.97 32.60
CA TYR A 590 27.15 -8.84 33.53
C TYR A 590 26.43 -9.15 34.85
N ARG A 591 27.04 -8.75 35.96
CA ARG A 591 26.61 -9.12 37.33
C ARG A 591 25.63 -8.09 37.90
N GLN A 592 24.41 -8.52 38.26
CA GLN A 592 23.48 -7.67 39.02
C GLN A 592 24.10 -7.23 40.37
N GLN A 593 23.91 -5.97 40.74
CA GLN A 593 23.95 -5.52 42.13
C GLN A 593 22.55 -5.11 42.58
N ARG A 594 22.13 -5.62 43.75
CA ARG A 594 20.92 -5.15 44.44
C ARG A 594 21.29 -4.03 45.41
N ALA A 595 20.45 -3.02 45.49
CA ALA A 595 20.41 -2.08 46.62
C ALA A 595 19.02 -2.14 47.27
N ASN A 596 18.96 -2.47 48.57
CA ASN A 596 17.72 -2.42 49.33
C ASN A 596 17.36 -0.96 49.67
N GLY A 597 16.09 -0.60 49.57
CA GLY A 597 15.61 0.73 49.93
C GLY A 597 15.56 0.99 51.44
N LYS A 598 15.33 2.26 51.81
CA LYS A 598 14.92 2.68 53.15
C LYS A 598 13.73 3.64 53.06
N LYS A 599 12.90 3.64 54.10
CA LYS A 599 11.70 4.48 54.21
C LYS A 599 12.07 5.93 54.54
N GLY A 600 11.33 6.87 53.94
CA GLY A 600 11.21 8.26 54.36
C GLY A 600 9.96 8.82 53.71
N GLY A 601 9.00 9.30 54.49
CA GLY A 601 7.72 9.80 53.97
C GLY A 601 7.33 11.10 54.64
N MET A 602 6.53 11.90 53.94
CA MET A 602 5.85 13.07 54.50
C MET A 602 4.48 13.25 53.84
N SER A 603 3.57 13.90 54.57
CA SER A 603 2.15 13.98 54.28
C SER A 603 1.79 15.14 53.36
N TRP A 604 0.85 14.91 52.44
CA TRP A 604 0.07 16.00 51.85
C TRP A 604 -1.14 16.32 52.74
N GLY A 605 -1.12 17.50 53.37
CA GLY A 605 -2.29 18.10 54.01
C GLY A 605 -3.03 18.98 53.02
N GLY A 606 -4.36 18.87 52.96
CA GLY A 606 -5.19 19.77 52.16
C GLY A 606 -5.48 21.08 52.90
N GLY A 607 -5.66 22.17 52.14
CA GLY A 607 -6.16 23.45 52.62
C GLY A 607 -6.79 24.20 51.45
N GLY A 608 -8.06 24.57 51.58
CA GLY A 608 -8.80 25.37 50.60
C GLY A 608 -8.95 26.82 51.04
N GLY A 609 -9.16 27.70 50.07
CA GLY A 609 -9.48 29.12 50.21
C GLY A 609 -10.05 29.63 48.91
#